data_AF-A0A2N9FSM5-F1
#
_entry.id   AF-A0A2N9FSM5-F1
#
_cell.length_a   1.000
_cell.length_b   1.000
_cell.length_c   1.000
_cell.angle_alpha   90.00
_cell.angle_beta   90.00
_cell.angle_gamma   90.00
#
_symmetry.space_group_name_H-M   'P 1'
#
loop_
_entity.id
_entity.type
_entity.pdbx_description
1 polymer ?
#
loop_
_entity_poly.entity_id
_entity_poly.type
_entity_poly.pdbx_seq_one_letter_code
_entity_poly.pdbx_strand_id
1 'polypeptide(L)'
;MILSIGDEENDSPIEQVRLTVSPTDDPTLPALTFRTWVLGLLSFHIVTSVKAFYRRDLHAIAAYLLSLTTQMLGYGWAGLFRKYLVDSPYMWWPSNLVQVSLFRALHEKEKRPKGGHTRLQFFFMIFVASFANYVVPSYLFPSISYISFICWIWKDSITAQQIGGGMQGLGLGSIGLDWSAIAGFLGTPLATPGFAIINIFVGFVLIVYIANPILYWSNAYDAKKFPIFSSHTFDYTEQPYNLSKILNTKTFEFDRVAYDSYSKLYLSAFFALDYGLSFATLNCYYYTCCPLSWKVSLFLTSSILLSCKSSF
;
A
#
# COMPACT_ATOMS: atom_id res chain seq x y z
N MET A 1 -33.26 24.72 -23.04
CA MET A 1 -32.20 25.65 -22.62
C MET A 1 -32.62 26.26 -21.29
N ILE A 2 -32.40 25.53 -20.21
CA ILE A 2 -32.52 26.05 -18.84
C ILE A 2 -31.26 25.52 -18.16
N LEU A 3 -30.23 26.38 -18.15
CA LEU A 3 -29.11 26.25 -17.23
C LEU A 3 -29.68 26.51 -15.84
N SER A 4 -29.85 25.46 -15.04
CA SER A 4 -30.14 25.58 -13.62
C SER A 4 -28.80 25.74 -12.90
N ILE A 5 -28.67 26.88 -12.22
CA ILE A 5 -27.49 27.43 -11.55
C ILE A 5 -27.22 26.67 -10.23
N GLY A 6 -27.19 25.33 -10.30
CA GLY A 6 -26.97 24.45 -9.15
C GLY A 6 -25.99 23.29 -9.41
N ASP A 7 -25.59 23.07 -10.66
CA ASP A 7 -24.72 21.93 -11.02
C ASP A 7 -23.21 22.23 -10.90
N GLU A 8 -22.78 23.50 -10.83
CA GLU A 8 -21.35 23.84 -10.67
C GLU A 8 -20.87 23.75 -9.22
N GLU A 9 -21.75 23.93 -8.23
CA GLU A 9 -21.36 23.91 -6.81
C GLU A 9 -21.18 22.48 -6.26
N ASN A 10 -21.83 21.50 -6.90
CA ASN A 10 -21.83 20.10 -6.46
C ASN A 10 -20.84 19.22 -7.26
N ASP A 11 -20.01 19.83 -8.11
CA ASP A 11 -19.07 19.13 -8.96
C ASP A 11 -17.67 19.13 -8.34
N SER A 12 -17.01 17.97 -8.34
CA SER A 12 -15.70 17.84 -7.70
C SER A 12 -14.66 18.68 -8.44
N PRO A 13 -13.73 19.38 -7.76
CA PRO A 13 -12.68 20.17 -8.40
C PRO A 13 -11.64 19.32 -9.16
N ILE A 14 -11.71 17.99 -9.01
CA ILE A 14 -10.77 17.01 -9.56
C ILE A 14 -11.43 16.37 -10.79
N GLU A 15 -10.82 16.57 -11.95
CA GLU A 15 -11.34 16.09 -13.24
C GLU A 15 -11.57 14.57 -13.26
N GLN A 16 -10.66 13.78 -12.68
CA GLN A 16 -10.79 12.33 -12.64
C GLN A 16 -12.03 11.87 -11.87
N VAL A 17 -12.38 12.57 -10.78
CA VAL A 17 -13.55 12.25 -9.96
C VAL A 17 -14.82 12.61 -10.73
N ARG A 18 -14.86 13.80 -11.33
CA ARG A 18 -16.00 14.27 -12.15
C ARG A 18 -16.32 13.33 -13.32
N LEU A 19 -15.30 12.75 -13.96
CA LEU A 19 -15.50 11.83 -15.08
C LEU A 19 -15.98 10.44 -14.64
N THR A 20 -15.72 10.05 -13.38
CA THR A 20 -15.93 8.68 -12.88
C THR A 20 -17.08 8.54 -11.92
N VAL A 21 -17.56 9.62 -11.30
CA VAL A 21 -18.66 9.62 -10.33
C VAL A 21 -19.73 10.60 -10.80
N SER A 22 -21.01 10.21 -10.71
CA SER A 22 -22.10 11.14 -10.97
C SER A 22 -22.26 12.09 -9.78
N PRO A 23 -22.50 13.40 -10.00
CA PRO A 23 -22.77 14.35 -8.91
C PRO A 23 -24.03 14.04 -8.10
N THR A 24 -24.93 13.20 -8.62
CA THR A 24 -26.18 12.82 -7.97
C THR A 24 -26.12 11.42 -7.39
N ASP A 25 -26.42 11.30 -6.09
CA ASP A 25 -26.53 10.01 -5.39
C ASP A 25 -27.95 9.43 -5.56
N ASP A 26 -28.07 8.19 -6.07
CA ASP A 26 -29.34 7.49 -6.24
C ASP A 26 -29.55 6.50 -5.07
N PRO A 27 -30.49 6.78 -4.15
CA PRO A 27 -30.70 5.97 -2.95
C PRO A 27 -31.32 4.60 -3.23
N THR A 28 -31.74 4.32 -4.47
CA THR A 28 -32.35 3.05 -4.87
C THR A 28 -31.34 2.02 -5.38
N LEU A 29 -30.11 2.46 -5.67
CA LEU A 29 -29.04 1.54 -6.03
C LEU A 29 -28.70 0.69 -4.80
N PRO A 30 -28.66 -0.64 -4.92
CA PRO A 30 -28.11 -1.45 -3.85
C PRO A 30 -26.65 -1.07 -3.71
N ALA A 31 -26.33 -0.25 -2.69
CA ALA A 31 -24.99 -0.03 -2.20
C ALA A 31 -24.52 -1.34 -1.57
N LEU A 32 -24.23 -2.32 -2.44
CA LEU A 32 -24.09 -3.71 -2.06
C LEU A 32 -22.80 -3.84 -1.25
N THR A 33 -23.03 -3.89 0.06
CA THR A 33 -22.13 -4.13 1.19
C THR A 33 -21.54 -5.54 1.17
N PHE A 34 -21.10 -6.01 0.00
CA PHE A 34 -20.16 -7.12 -0.11
C PHE A 34 -18.73 -6.68 0.21
N ARG A 35 -18.45 -5.37 0.08
CA ARG A 35 -17.20 -4.72 0.49
C ARG A 35 -16.92 -4.88 1.99
N THR A 36 -17.97 -5.00 2.81
CA THR A 36 -17.92 -5.22 4.27
C THR A 36 -17.38 -6.61 4.63
N TRP A 37 -17.55 -7.60 3.75
CA TRP A 37 -17.11 -8.99 4.01
C TRP A 37 -15.66 -9.27 3.60
N VAL A 38 -15.03 -8.37 2.82
CA VAL A 38 -13.66 -8.54 2.30
C VAL A 38 -12.63 -7.72 3.11
N LEU A 39 -13.06 -6.80 3.98
CA LEU A 39 -12.16 -5.92 4.76
C LEU A 39 -11.50 -6.59 5.99
N GLY A 40 -11.51 -7.92 6.05
CA GLY A 40 -10.78 -8.70 7.05
C GLY A 40 -9.27 -8.82 6.82
N LEU A 41 -8.72 -8.23 5.76
CA LEU A 41 -7.32 -8.44 5.32
C LEU A 41 -6.29 -8.22 6.43
N LEU A 42 -6.43 -7.17 7.24
CA LEU A 42 -5.51 -6.91 8.36
C LEU A 42 -5.56 -8.01 9.42
N SER A 43 -6.77 -8.47 9.79
CA SER A 43 -6.92 -9.56 10.74
C SER A 43 -6.45 -10.90 10.19
N PHE A 44 -6.63 -11.11 8.88
CA PHE A 44 -6.13 -12.27 8.17
C PHE A 44 -4.61 -12.29 8.19
N HIS A 45 -3.92 -11.16 7.99
CA HIS A 45 -2.47 -11.05 8.09
C HIS A 45 -1.95 -11.41 9.48
N ILE A 46 -2.65 -11.00 10.55
CA ILE A 46 -2.27 -11.36 11.92
C ILE A 46 -2.39 -12.88 12.13
N VAL A 47 -3.54 -13.47 11.79
CA VAL A 47 -3.80 -14.90 11.97
C VAL A 47 -2.85 -15.75 11.13
N THR A 48 -2.61 -15.37 9.87
CA THR A 48 -1.65 -16.06 8.99
C THR A 48 -0.21 -15.91 9.49
N SER A 49 0.18 -14.74 10.00
CA SER A 49 1.53 -14.56 10.56
C SER A 49 1.76 -15.45 11.79
N VAL A 50 0.77 -15.59 12.67
CA VAL A 50 0.84 -16.50 13.83
C VAL A 50 0.98 -17.96 13.37
N LYS A 51 0.21 -18.38 12.37
CA LYS A 51 0.30 -19.75 11.83
C LYS A 51 1.61 -20.01 11.08
N ALA A 52 2.06 -19.06 10.27
CA ALA A 52 3.21 -19.23 9.38
C ALA A 52 4.55 -19.12 10.12
N PHE A 53 4.72 -18.07 10.95
CA PHE A 53 5.99 -17.79 11.62
C PHE A 53 6.08 -18.45 13.00
N TYR A 54 4.99 -18.46 13.75
CA TYR A 54 4.98 -19.00 15.10
C TYR A 54 4.48 -20.45 15.20
N ARG A 55 4.06 -21.05 14.07
CA ARG A 55 3.60 -22.45 13.96
C ARG A 55 2.57 -22.84 15.02
N ARG A 56 1.73 -21.88 15.40
CA ARG A 56 0.72 -22.05 16.45
C ARG A 56 -0.67 -22.17 15.85
N ASP A 57 -1.40 -23.19 16.29
CA ASP A 57 -2.81 -23.32 15.98
C ASP A 57 -3.64 -22.40 16.87
N LEU A 58 -4.40 -21.53 16.22
CA LEU A 58 -5.37 -20.65 16.86
C LEU A 58 -6.75 -21.30 16.78
N HIS A 59 -7.45 -21.34 17.92
CA HIS A 59 -8.83 -21.83 17.95
C HIS A 59 -9.72 -20.95 17.06
N ALA A 60 -10.57 -21.57 16.25
CA ALA A 60 -11.32 -20.88 15.20
C ALA A 60 -12.17 -19.72 15.74
N ILE A 61 -12.79 -19.90 16.91
CA ILE A 61 -13.60 -18.86 17.58
C ILE A 61 -12.72 -17.68 18.02
N ALA A 62 -11.54 -17.93 18.57
CA ALA A 62 -10.63 -16.88 18.99
C ALA A 62 -10.13 -16.06 17.79
N ALA A 63 -9.79 -16.73 16.68
CA ALA A 63 -9.43 -16.06 15.43
C ALA A 63 -10.59 -15.21 14.88
N TYR A 64 -11.81 -15.74 14.91
CA TYR A 64 -13.01 -15.01 14.47
C TYR A 64 -13.28 -13.78 15.36
N LEU A 65 -13.21 -13.90 16.68
CA LEU A 65 -13.40 -12.78 17.60
C LEU A 65 -12.31 -11.71 17.44
N LEU A 66 -11.05 -12.12 17.20
CA LEU A 66 -9.96 -11.20 16.88
C LEU A 66 -10.23 -10.45 15.56
N SER A 67 -10.70 -11.16 14.54
CA SER A 67 -11.11 -10.54 13.27
C SER A 67 -12.29 -9.58 13.43
N LEU A 68 -13.29 -9.93 14.25
CA LEU A 68 -14.45 -9.09 14.48
C LEU A 68 -14.09 -7.80 15.23
N THR A 69 -13.30 -7.91 16.30
CA THR A 69 -12.85 -6.75 17.09
C THR A 69 -11.99 -5.79 16.27
N THR A 70 -11.06 -6.31 15.46
CA THR A 70 -10.22 -5.51 14.56
C THR A 70 -11.07 -4.74 13.54
N GLN A 71 -12.14 -5.37 13.02
CA GLN A 71 -13.07 -4.71 12.10
C GLN A 71 -13.88 -3.60 12.79
N MET A 72 -14.41 -3.86 13.98
CA MET A 72 -15.16 -2.84 14.74
C MET A 72 -14.29 -1.63 15.05
N LEU A 73 -13.02 -1.85 15.39
CA LEU A 73 -12.05 -0.78 15.54
C LEU A 73 -11.88 -0.01 14.23
N GLY A 74 -11.67 -0.70 13.09
CA GLY A 74 -11.56 -0.06 11.78
C GLY A 74 -12.78 0.81 11.42
N TYR A 75 -14.00 0.34 11.68
CA TYR A 75 -15.21 1.13 11.49
C TYR A 75 -15.30 2.34 12.44
N GLY A 76 -14.86 2.17 13.69
CA GLY A 76 -14.76 3.27 14.65
C GLY A 76 -13.82 4.39 14.16
N TRP A 77 -12.63 4.02 13.68
CA TRP A 77 -11.70 4.98 13.07
C TRP A 77 -12.31 5.60 11.80
N ALA A 78 -12.90 4.82 10.91
CA ALA A 78 -13.53 5.36 9.70
C ALA A 78 -14.65 6.38 10.01
N GLY A 79 -15.46 6.12 11.05
CA GLY A 79 -16.48 7.06 11.51
C GLY A 79 -15.89 8.37 12.05
N LEU A 80 -14.85 8.27 12.88
CA LEU A 80 -14.16 9.45 13.45
C LEU A 80 -13.52 10.33 12.37
N PHE A 81 -12.92 9.72 11.34
CA PHE A 81 -12.23 10.45 10.28
C PHE A 81 -13.10 10.78 9.05
N ARG A 82 -14.36 10.33 9.00
CA ARG A 82 -15.28 10.55 7.87
C ARG A 82 -15.35 12.02 7.47
N LYS A 83 -15.55 12.91 8.44
CA LYS A 83 -15.67 14.36 8.20
C LYS A 83 -14.45 14.96 7.51
N TYR A 84 -13.26 14.41 7.74
CA TYR A 84 -12.00 14.94 7.21
C TYR A 84 -11.59 14.24 5.91
N LEU A 85 -11.79 12.93 5.82
CA LEU A 85 -11.29 12.11 4.71
C LEU A 85 -12.31 11.86 3.60
N VAL A 86 -13.60 12.02 3.88
CA VAL A 86 -14.69 11.71 2.95
C VAL A 86 -15.50 12.95 2.60
N ASP A 87 -15.89 13.75 3.60
CA ASP A 87 -16.77 14.91 3.34
C ASP A 87 -16.00 16.09 2.72
N SER A 88 -14.65 16.06 2.68
CA SER A 88 -13.84 17.10 2.05
C SER A 88 -13.74 16.89 0.52
N PRO A 89 -14.13 17.87 -0.31
CA PRO A 89 -14.11 17.74 -1.77
C PRO A 89 -12.70 17.69 -2.38
N TYR A 90 -11.67 18.09 -1.62
CA TYR A 90 -10.27 18.04 -2.05
C TYR A 90 -9.60 16.68 -1.75
N MET A 91 -10.23 15.85 -0.91
CA MET A 91 -9.70 14.55 -0.53
C MET A 91 -10.35 13.46 -1.38
N TRP A 92 -9.55 12.74 -2.15
CA TRP A 92 -10.02 11.66 -3.00
C TRP A 92 -9.07 10.47 -2.93
N TRP A 93 -9.61 9.28 -3.21
CA TRP A 93 -8.90 8.01 -3.07
C TRP A 93 -8.82 7.34 -4.45
N PRO A 94 -7.69 7.47 -5.17
CA PRO A 94 -7.60 7.05 -6.56
C PRO A 94 -7.88 5.56 -6.79
N SER A 95 -7.48 4.71 -5.85
CA SER A 95 -7.76 3.27 -5.89
C SER A 95 -9.25 2.94 -5.90
N ASN A 96 -10.08 3.73 -5.21
CA ASN A 96 -11.53 3.54 -5.20
C ASN A 96 -12.15 3.89 -6.56
N LEU A 97 -11.62 4.89 -7.27
CA LEU A 97 -12.14 5.28 -8.59
C LEU A 97 -11.98 4.16 -9.63
N VAL A 98 -10.90 3.37 -9.55
CA VAL A 98 -10.70 2.19 -10.41
C VAL A 98 -11.78 1.14 -10.14
N GLN A 99 -12.16 0.94 -8.89
CA GLN A 99 -13.21 -0.01 -8.54
C GLN A 99 -14.60 0.49 -8.97
N VAL A 100 -14.89 1.78 -8.80
CA VAL A 100 -16.15 2.39 -9.25
C VAL A 100 -16.27 2.30 -10.77
N SER A 101 -15.21 2.61 -11.52
CA SER A 101 -15.24 2.53 -12.99
C SER A 101 -15.52 1.12 -13.50
N LEU A 102 -14.96 0.10 -12.85
CA LEU A 102 -15.27 -1.31 -13.12
C LEU A 102 -16.75 -1.62 -12.87
N PHE A 103 -17.29 -1.26 -11.71
CA PHE A 103 -18.68 -1.55 -11.39
C PHE A 103 -19.64 -0.84 -12.33
N ARG A 104 -19.35 0.41 -12.71
CA ARG A 104 -20.10 1.16 -13.71
C ARG A 104 -20.06 0.48 -15.07
N ALA A 105 -18.89 -0.01 -15.51
CA ALA A 105 -18.76 -0.73 -16.77
C ALA A 105 -19.60 -2.03 -16.82
N LEU A 106 -19.82 -2.68 -15.67
CA LEU A 106 -20.61 -3.91 -15.57
C LEU A 106 -22.13 -3.68 -15.41
N HIS A 107 -22.54 -2.59 -14.74
CA HIS A 107 -23.94 -2.39 -14.36
C HIS A 107 -24.65 -1.29 -15.17
N GLU A 108 -23.94 -0.29 -15.70
CA GLU A 108 -24.57 0.75 -16.50
C GLU A 108 -24.92 0.22 -17.90
N LYS A 109 -26.19 0.39 -18.27
CA LYS A 109 -26.65 0.07 -19.63
C LYS A 109 -26.11 1.12 -20.60
N GLU A 110 -25.12 0.73 -21.39
CA GLU A 110 -24.49 1.61 -22.37
C GLU A 110 -25.12 1.47 -23.77
N LYS A 111 -25.38 2.61 -24.41
CA LYS A 111 -25.76 2.66 -25.83
C LYS A 111 -24.49 2.67 -26.68
N ARG A 112 -24.35 1.68 -27.57
CA ARG A 112 -23.12 1.51 -28.39
C ARG A 112 -22.79 2.79 -29.19
N PRO A 113 -21.60 3.40 -28.99
CA PRO A 113 -21.17 4.53 -29.81
C PRO A 113 -20.91 4.07 -31.25
N LYS A 114 -21.28 4.89 -32.24
CA LYS A 114 -21.02 4.58 -33.66
C LYS A 114 -19.51 4.60 -33.92
N GLY A 115 -18.95 3.45 -34.31
CA GLY A 115 -17.52 3.30 -34.61
C GLY A 115 -16.62 2.96 -33.41
N GLY A 116 -17.17 2.79 -32.21
CA GLY A 116 -16.40 2.44 -31.00
C GLY A 116 -16.75 1.08 -30.40
N HIS A 117 -15.96 0.67 -29.41
CA HIS A 117 -16.26 -0.45 -28.53
C HIS A 117 -17.16 0.01 -27.38
N THR A 118 -18.02 -0.88 -26.88
CA THR A 118 -18.69 -0.63 -25.59
C THR A 118 -17.70 -0.81 -24.44
N ARG A 119 -17.94 -0.17 -23.29
CA ARG A 119 -17.15 -0.33 -22.06
C ARG A 119 -17.02 -1.80 -21.65
N LEU A 120 -18.10 -2.58 -21.80
CA LEU A 120 -18.09 -4.01 -21.52
C LEU A 120 -17.21 -4.79 -22.51
N GLN A 121 -17.24 -4.45 -23.81
CA GLN A 121 -16.36 -5.08 -24.81
C GLN A 121 -14.89 -4.74 -24.56
N PHE A 122 -14.59 -3.48 -24.23
CA PHE A 122 -13.26 -3.06 -23.86
C PHE A 122 -12.78 -3.77 -22.58
N PHE A 123 -13.64 -3.88 -21.57
CA PHE A 123 -13.35 -4.64 -20.35
C PHE A 123 -12.95 -6.09 -20.66
N PHE A 124 -13.73 -6.81 -21.46
CA PHE A 124 -13.38 -8.19 -21.82
C PHE A 124 -12.11 -8.30 -22.68
N MET A 125 -11.86 -7.34 -23.57
CA MET A 125 -10.62 -7.30 -24.35
C MET A 125 -9.40 -7.16 -23.44
N ILE A 126 -9.43 -6.21 -22.51
CA ILE A 126 -8.35 -6.02 -21.53
C ILE A 126 -8.26 -7.20 -20.56
N PHE A 127 -9.38 -7.78 -20.14
CA PHE A 127 -9.39 -8.97 -19.28
C PHE A 127 -8.64 -10.15 -19.92
N VAL A 128 -8.92 -10.45 -21.19
CA VAL A 128 -8.22 -11.52 -21.93
C VAL A 128 -6.75 -11.17 -22.16
N ALA A 129 -6.45 -9.91 -22.52
CA ALA A 129 -5.07 -9.46 -22.71
C ALA A 129 -4.25 -9.54 -21.41
N SER A 130 -4.82 -9.15 -20.27
CA SER A 130 -4.20 -9.27 -18.95
C SER A 130 -4.00 -10.73 -18.57
N PHE A 131 -4.99 -11.60 -18.81
CA PHE A 131 -4.83 -13.04 -18.58
C PHE A 131 -3.65 -13.61 -19.39
N ALA A 132 -3.55 -13.28 -20.67
CA ALA A 132 -2.43 -13.69 -21.50
C ALA A 132 -1.10 -13.09 -21.02
N ASN A 133 -1.08 -11.81 -20.63
CA ASN A 133 0.10 -11.13 -20.10
C ASN A 133 0.61 -11.81 -18.83
N TYR A 134 -0.24 -12.25 -17.90
CA TYR A 134 0.21 -12.88 -16.66
C TYR A 134 0.76 -14.30 -16.86
N VAL A 135 0.21 -15.09 -17.78
CA VAL A 135 0.68 -16.46 -18.04
C VAL A 135 2.12 -16.48 -18.56
N VAL A 136 2.51 -15.49 -19.38
CA VAL A 136 3.83 -15.46 -20.02
C VAL A 136 4.99 -15.33 -19.01
N PRO A 137 5.10 -14.29 -18.17
CA PRO A 137 6.15 -14.17 -17.19
C PRO A 137 5.97 -15.15 -16.03
N SER A 138 4.74 -15.46 -15.60
CA SER A 138 4.56 -16.33 -14.43
C SER A 138 4.84 -17.81 -14.69
N TYR A 139 4.58 -18.31 -15.91
CA TYR A 139 4.69 -19.74 -16.22
C TYR A 139 5.70 -20.06 -17.33
N LEU A 140 5.68 -19.31 -18.45
CA LEU A 140 6.52 -19.64 -19.60
C LEU A 140 7.96 -19.15 -19.44
N PHE A 141 8.14 -17.90 -19.00
CA PHE A 141 9.46 -17.25 -18.88
C PHE A 141 9.60 -16.38 -17.62
N PRO A 142 9.77 -16.99 -16.43
CA PRO A 142 9.97 -16.26 -15.17
C PRO A 142 11.16 -15.30 -15.14
N SER A 143 12.17 -15.52 -15.99
CA SER A 143 13.33 -14.63 -16.10
C SER A 143 12.98 -13.24 -16.64
N ILE A 144 11.87 -13.09 -17.38
CA ILE A 144 11.44 -11.82 -17.98
C ILE A 144 10.88 -10.85 -16.92
N SER A 145 10.49 -11.35 -15.74
CA SER A 145 10.00 -10.52 -14.65
C SER A 145 11.08 -9.58 -14.08
N TYR A 146 12.36 -9.94 -14.20
CA TYR A 146 13.49 -9.16 -13.66
C TYR A 146 14.71 -9.20 -14.59
N ILE A 147 14.70 -8.36 -15.62
CA ILE A 147 15.83 -8.21 -16.54
C ILE A 147 16.79 -7.17 -15.97
N SER A 148 17.78 -7.63 -15.20
CA SER A 148 18.83 -6.78 -14.62
C SER A 148 19.98 -6.57 -15.59
N PHE A 149 19.94 -5.46 -16.35
CA PHE A 149 20.95 -5.15 -17.37
C PHE A 149 22.37 -5.03 -16.79
N ILE A 150 22.49 -4.43 -15.59
CA ILE A 150 23.77 -4.26 -14.90
C ILE A 150 24.41 -5.62 -14.53
N CYS A 151 23.60 -6.58 -14.09
CA CYS A 151 24.08 -7.93 -13.78
C CYS A 151 24.56 -8.68 -15.03
N TRP A 152 24.01 -8.35 -16.21
CA TRP A 152 24.40 -8.97 -17.47
C TRP A 152 25.74 -8.45 -18.01
N ILE A 153 26.00 -7.14 -17.84
CA ILE A 153 27.29 -6.55 -18.22
C ILE A 153 28.40 -7.00 -17.27
N TRP A 154 28.14 -6.98 -15.96
CA TRP A 154 29.14 -7.31 -14.93
C TRP A 154 28.77 -8.57 -14.15
N LYS A 155 28.91 -9.72 -14.82
CA LYS A 155 28.58 -11.03 -14.26
C LYS A 155 29.44 -11.44 -13.05
N ASP A 156 30.72 -11.06 -13.01
CA ASP A 156 31.68 -11.58 -12.02
C ASP A 156 31.83 -10.67 -10.78
N SER A 157 31.20 -9.49 -10.78
CA SER A 157 31.34 -8.51 -9.70
C SER A 157 30.19 -8.61 -8.70
N ILE A 158 30.52 -8.95 -7.44
CA ILE A 158 29.55 -9.02 -6.34
C ILE A 158 28.88 -7.65 -6.10
N THR A 159 29.64 -6.56 -6.18
CA THR A 159 29.08 -5.21 -5.97
C THR A 159 28.14 -4.81 -7.10
N ALA A 160 28.45 -5.18 -8.34
CA ALA A 160 27.55 -4.93 -9.47
C ALA A 160 26.26 -5.73 -9.36
N GLN A 161 26.33 -6.97 -8.85
CA GLN A 161 25.15 -7.79 -8.58
C GLN A 161 24.29 -7.21 -7.42
N GLN A 162 24.92 -6.71 -6.36
CA GLN A 162 24.22 -6.06 -5.23
C GLN A 162 23.51 -4.77 -5.67
N ILE A 163 24.10 -4.01 -6.58
CA ILE A 163 23.49 -2.76 -7.09
C ILE A 163 22.42 -3.05 -8.15
N GLY A 164 22.69 -3.98 -9.07
CA GLY A 164 21.86 -4.23 -10.25
C GLY A 164 20.78 -5.30 -10.07
N GLY A 165 20.88 -6.15 -9.07
CA GLY A 165 19.97 -7.29 -8.88
C GLY A 165 18.56 -6.81 -8.57
N GLY A 166 17.56 -7.25 -9.36
CA GLY A 166 16.15 -6.86 -9.18
C GLY A 166 15.44 -7.53 -8.00
N MET A 167 15.91 -8.71 -7.57
CA MET A 167 15.29 -9.48 -6.47
C MET A 167 16.07 -9.43 -5.15
N GLN A 168 17.40 -9.46 -5.23
CA GLN A 168 18.30 -9.54 -4.08
C GLN A 168 19.26 -8.34 -3.99
N GLY A 169 19.02 -7.31 -4.80
CA GLY A 169 19.84 -6.11 -4.87
C GLY A 169 18.98 -4.84 -4.88
N LEU A 170 19.61 -3.71 -5.19
CA LEU A 170 18.94 -2.41 -5.22
C LEU A 170 18.09 -2.18 -6.47
N GLY A 171 18.17 -3.06 -7.47
CA GLY A 171 17.36 -3.00 -8.69
C GLY A 171 17.76 -1.92 -9.69
N LEU A 172 18.95 -1.34 -9.59
CA LEU A 172 19.38 -0.27 -10.50
C LEU A 172 19.58 -0.83 -11.91
N GLY A 173 18.89 -0.26 -12.90
CA GLY A 173 18.90 -0.78 -14.28
C GLY A 173 18.23 -2.15 -14.44
N SER A 174 17.36 -2.54 -13.49
CA SER A 174 16.48 -3.70 -13.64
C SER A 174 15.17 -3.27 -14.28
N ILE A 175 14.76 -3.98 -15.33
CA ILE A 175 13.49 -3.78 -16.03
C ILE A 175 12.69 -5.06 -15.91
N GLY A 176 11.50 -4.97 -15.32
CA GLY A 176 10.52 -6.06 -15.34
C GLY A 176 9.51 -5.83 -16.45
N LEU A 177 9.14 -6.87 -17.20
CA LEU A 177 7.98 -6.82 -18.11
C LEU A 177 6.72 -7.47 -17.49
N ASP A 178 6.83 -7.95 -16.26
CA ASP A 178 5.74 -8.55 -15.50
C ASP A 178 5.01 -7.48 -14.67
N TRP A 179 3.76 -7.21 -15.03
CA TRP A 179 2.94 -6.23 -14.32
C TRP A 179 2.68 -6.61 -12.86
N SER A 180 2.61 -7.90 -12.52
CA SER A 180 2.46 -8.36 -11.13
C SER A 180 3.70 -8.05 -10.31
N ALA A 181 4.88 -8.26 -10.88
CA ALA A 181 6.15 -7.96 -10.21
C ALA A 181 6.31 -6.45 -9.94
N ILE A 182 5.87 -5.60 -10.90
CA ILE A 182 5.96 -4.14 -10.77
C ILE A 182 4.94 -3.60 -9.78
N ALA A 183 3.66 -4.00 -9.90
CA ALA A 183 2.57 -3.43 -9.11
C ALA A 183 2.34 -4.15 -7.77
N GLY A 184 3.00 -5.29 -7.52
CA GLY A 184 2.71 -6.16 -6.39
C GLY A 184 2.97 -5.54 -5.01
N PHE A 185 3.98 -4.67 -4.89
CA PHE A 185 4.34 -4.08 -3.59
C PHE A 185 3.75 -2.67 -3.39
N LEU A 186 3.93 -1.76 -4.36
CA LEU A 186 3.48 -0.36 -4.25
C LEU A 186 2.06 -0.13 -4.78
N GLY A 187 1.40 -1.17 -5.31
CA GLY A 187 0.14 -1.04 -6.02
C GLY A 187 0.32 -0.50 -7.45
N THR A 188 -0.80 -0.29 -8.15
CA THR A 188 -0.78 0.18 -9.53
C THR A 188 -0.51 1.69 -9.63
N PRO A 189 0.52 2.14 -10.36
CA PRO A 189 0.79 3.56 -10.53
C PRO A 189 -0.22 4.26 -11.45
N LEU A 190 -1.00 3.51 -12.25
CA LEU A 190 -1.95 4.08 -13.23
C LEU A 190 -3.06 4.92 -12.60
N ALA A 191 -3.46 4.58 -11.38
CA ALA A 191 -4.50 5.32 -10.67
C ALA A 191 -3.95 6.58 -9.98
N THR A 192 -2.65 6.62 -9.71
CA THR A 192 -2.04 7.60 -8.81
C THR A 192 -1.64 8.86 -9.58
N PRO A 193 -1.94 10.07 -9.07
CA PRO A 193 -1.57 11.32 -9.74
C PRO A 193 -0.05 11.48 -9.86
N GLY A 194 0.42 12.09 -10.96
CA GLY A 194 1.85 12.19 -11.29
C GLY A 194 2.70 12.88 -10.21
N PHE A 195 2.19 13.90 -9.54
CA PHE A 195 2.89 14.53 -8.42
C PHE A 195 3.16 13.54 -7.28
N ALA A 196 2.21 12.67 -6.95
CA ALA A 196 2.42 11.66 -5.90
C ALA A 196 3.45 10.62 -6.35
N ILE A 197 3.44 10.23 -7.63
CA ILE A 197 4.45 9.33 -8.21
C ILE A 197 5.85 9.92 -8.06
N ILE A 198 6.03 11.21 -8.37
CA ILE A 198 7.34 11.89 -8.24
C ILE A 198 7.78 11.91 -6.78
N ASN A 199 6.90 12.22 -5.82
CA ASN A 199 7.26 12.21 -4.40
C ASN A 199 7.66 10.82 -3.89
N ILE A 200 6.92 9.79 -4.28
CA ILE A 200 7.25 8.40 -3.94
C ILE A 200 8.61 8.03 -4.55
N PHE A 201 8.86 8.41 -5.80
CA PHE A 201 10.13 8.17 -6.47
C PHE A 201 11.30 8.89 -5.78
N VAL A 202 11.13 10.15 -5.39
CA VAL A 202 12.15 10.89 -4.65
C VAL A 202 12.44 10.21 -3.30
N GLY A 203 11.40 9.81 -2.56
CA GLY A 203 11.55 9.06 -1.32
C GLY A 203 12.28 7.73 -1.53
N PHE A 204 11.92 6.99 -2.59
CA PHE A 204 12.58 5.75 -2.98
C PHE A 204 14.08 5.98 -3.27
N VAL A 205 14.44 7.00 -4.05
CA VAL A 205 15.84 7.32 -4.35
C VAL A 205 16.61 7.68 -3.08
N LEU A 206 16.04 8.51 -2.20
CA LEU A 206 16.69 8.91 -0.95
C LEU A 206 16.94 7.73 0.00
N ILE A 207 16.00 6.80 0.10
CA ILE A 207 16.11 5.69 1.05
C ILE A 207 16.89 4.52 0.46
N VAL A 208 16.53 4.08 -0.75
CA VAL A 208 17.09 2.87 -1.36
C VAL A 208 18.43 3.13 -2.03
N TYR A 209 18.62 4.26 -2.71
CA TYR A 209 19.86 4.55 -3.44
C TYR A 209 20.84 5.46 -2.71
N ILE A 210 20.44 6.13 -1.62
CA ILE A 210 21.33 6.99 -0.84
C ILE A 210 21.50 6.44 0.58
N ALA A 211 20.44 6.41 1.39
CA ALA A 211 20.56 6.04 2.80
C ALA A 211 21.02 4.58 3.00
N ASN A 212 20.41 3.62 2.30
CA ASN A 212 20.74 2.19 2.45
C ASN A 212 22.20 1.88 2.05
N PRO A 213 22.69 2.31 0.87
CA PRO A 213 24.11 2.38 0.52
C PRO A 213 25.02 2.94 1.60
N ILE A 214 24.72 4.14 2.10
CA ILE A 214 25.57 4.81 3.09
C ILE A 214 25.68 3.96 4.36
N LEU A 215 24.56 3.44 4.88
CA LEU A 215 24.55 2.59 6.07
C LEU A 215 25.33 1.28 5.83
N TYR A 216 25.14 0.65 4.68
CA TYR A 216 25.78 -0.62 4.34
C TYR A 216 27.30 -0.46 4.18
N TRP A 217 27.76 0.51 3.38
CA TRP A 217 29.18 0.70 3.11
C TRP A 217 29.95 1.33 4.28
N SER A 218 29.31 2.17 5.10
CA SER A 218 29.87 2.69 6.36
C SER A 218 29.95 1.63 7.47
N ASN A 219 29.41 0.42 7.24
CA ASN A 219 29.35 -0.68 8.21
C ASN A 219 28.68 -0.27 9.54
N ALA A 220 27.67 0.61 9.48
CA ALA A 220 26.88 0.96 10.65
C ALA A 220 26.17 -0.30 11.17
N TYR A 221 26.27 -0.59 12.48
CA TYR A 221 25.65 -1.76 13.14
C TYR A 221 26.05 -3.12 12.54
N ASP A 222 27.29 -3.27 12.08
CA ASP A 222 27.77 -4.49 11.41
C ASP A 222 26.93 -4.90 10.18
N ALA A 223 26.35 -3.91 9.48
CA ALA A 223 25.46 -4.14 8.34
C ALA A 223 26.06 -5.01 7.22
N LYS A 224 27.40 -5.02 7.05
CA LYS A 224 28.08 -5.82 6.01
C LYS A 224 28.00 -7.33 6.23
N LYS A 225 27.65 -7.79 7.44
CA LYS A 225 27.45 -9.21 7.73
C LYS A 225 26.16 -9.76 7.11
N PHE A 226 25.24 -8.88 6.73
CA PHE A 226 23.92 -9.26 6.22
C PHE A 226 23.74 -8.82 4.76
N PRO A 227 22.81 -9.41 3.99
CA PRO A 227 22.51 -8.94 2.65
C PRO A 227 22.02 -7.49 2.64
N ILE A 228 22.43 -6.71 1.63
CA ILE A 228 22.05 -5.28 1.47
C ILE A 228 20.54 -5.07 1.34
N PHE A 229 19.83 -6.08 0.82
CA PHE A 229 18.39 -6.08 0.63
C PHE A 229 17.83 -7.44 1.08
N SER A 230 17.08 -7.45 2.19
CA SER A 230 16.44 -8.65 2.72
C SER A 230 15.38 -8.27 3.73
N SER A 231 14.24 -8.97 3.73
CA SER A 231 13.18 -8.86 4.75
C SER A 231 13.31 -9.90 5.87
N HIS A 232 14.39 -10.70 5.88
CA HIS A 232 14.63 -11.71 6.89
C HIS A 232 15.35 -11.15 8.12
N THR A 233 15.11 -11.79 9.26
CA THR A 233 15.83 -11.55 10.52
C THR A 233 16.98 -12.54 10.66
N PHE A 234 18.08 -12.10 11.27
CA PHE A 234 19.31 -12.88 11.37
C PHE A 234 19.80 -13.01 12.82
N ASP A 235 20.57 -14.07 13.08
CA ASP A 235 21.34 -14.24 14.31
C ASP A 235 22.77 -13.70 14.14
N TYR A 236 23.57 -13.77 15.22
CA TYR A 236 24.98 -13.31 15.18
C TYR A 236 25.87 -14.16 14.26
N THR A 237 25.43 -15.36 13.87
CA THR A 237 26.14 -16.28 12.98
C THR A 237 25.71 -16.14 11.52
N GLU A 238 25.03 -15.03 11.17
CA GLU A 238 24.59 -14.70 9.82
C GLU A 238 23.52 -15.66 9.27
N GLN A 239 22.94 -16.50 10.13
CA GLN A 239 21.88 -17.44 9.75
C GLN A 239 20.49 -16.83 10.00
N PRO A 240 19.45 -17.28 9.28
CA PRO A 240 18.07 -16.89 9.56
C PRO A 240 17.70 -17.19 11.01
N TYR A 241 17.10 -16.20 11.69
CA TYR A 241 16.85 -16.26 13.12
C TYR A 241 15.87 -17.38 13.48
N ASN A 242 16.29 -18.32 14.33
CA ASN A 242 15.44 -19.44 14.72
C ASN A 242 14.63 -19.14 15.99
N LEU A 243 13.34 -18.83 15.80
CA LEU A 243 12.40 -18.52 16.88
C LEU A 243 12.14 -19.69 17.84
N SER A 244 12.29 -20.95 17.41
CA SER A 244 11.97 -22.11 18.26
C SER A 244 12.96 -22.31 19.40
N LYS A 245 14.14 -21.68 19.33
CA LYS A 245 15.17 -21.75 20.40
C LYS A 245 14.84 -20.88 21.61
N ILE A 246 13.89 -19.94 21.46
CA ILE A 246 13.69 -18.82 22.39
C ILE A 246 12.25 -18.78 22.88
N LEU A 247 11.34 -19.24 22.02
CA LEU A 247 9.93 -19.31 22.32
C LEU A 247 9.53 -20.76 22.50
N ASN A 248 9.00 -21.09 23.67
CA ASN A 248 8.43 -22.40 23.90
C ASN A 248 7.15 -22.54 23.06
N THR A 249 7.13 -23.49 22.12
CA THR A 249 6.01 -23.67 21.18
C THR A 249 4.69 -24.06 21.85
N LYS A 250 4.73 -24.61 23.07
CA LYS A 250 3.54 -25.06 23.81
C LYS A 250 2.97 -23.98 24.71
N THR A 251 3.82 -23.27 25.47
CA THR A 251 3.38 -22.24 26.43
C THR A 251 3.38 -20.83 25.83
N PHE A 252 4.10 -20.62 24.71
CA PHE A 252 4.34 -19.31 24.11
C PHE A 252 5.01 -18.32 25.07
N GLU A 253 5.72 -18.85 26.06
CA GLU A 253 6.51 -18.04 26.98
C GLU A 253 7.88 -17.78 26.39
N PHE A 254 8.32 -16.53 26.52
CA PHE A 254 9.62 -16.08 26.08
C PHE A 254 10.67 -16.45 27.13
N ASP A 255 11.62 -17.30 26.73
CA ASP A 255 12.74 -17.70 27.58
C ASP A 255 13.89 -16.69 27.44
N ARG A 256 14.05 -15.83 28.46
CA ARG A 256 15.12 -14.83 28.53
C ARG A 256 16.51 -15.47 28.59
N VAL A 257 16.66 -16.58 29.30
CA VAL A 257 17.97 -17.24 29.47
C VAL A 257 18.41 -17.85 28.14
N ALA A 258 17.48 -18.50 27.44
CA ALA A 258 17.74 -19.01 26.10
C ALA A 258 18.08 -17.89 25.10
N TYR A 259 17.38 -16.75 25.16
CA TYR A 259 17.65 -15.58 24.31
C TYR A 259 19.07 -15.04 24.51
N ASP A 260 19.45 -14.79 25.77
CA ASP A 260 20.76 -14.22 26.10
C ASP A 260 21.91 -15.18 25.72
N SER A 261 21.66 -16.50 25.76
CA SER A 261 22.64 -17.52 25.34
C SER A 261 22.71 -17.74 23.82
N TYR A 262 21.61 -17.53 23.08
CA TYR A 262 21.55 -17.78 21.65
C TYR A 262 22.04 -16.56 20.86
N SER A 263 21.22 -15.51 20.75
CA SER A 263 21.64 -14.27 20.09
C SER A 263 20.60 -13.16 20.21
N LYS A 264 21.12 -11.93 20.13
CA LYS A 264 20.30 -10.75 19.80
C LYS A 264 19.75 -10.87 18.37
N LEU A 265 18.61 -10.25 18.13
CA LEU A 265 18.00 -10.16 16.80
C LEU A 265 18.74 -9.12 15.95
N TYR A 266 19.21 -9.53 14.77
CA TYR A 266 19.82 -8.63 13.80
C TYR A 266 18.91 -8.46 12.57
N LEU A 267 18.95 -7.25 11.99
CA LEU A 267 18.15 -6.86 10.84
C LEU A 267 19.10 -6.37 9.73
N SER A 268 18.71 -6.57 8.47
CA SER A 268 19.40 -5.92 7.36
C SER A 268 19.26 -4.40 7.44
N ALA A 269 20.20 -3.65 6.86
CA ALA A 269 20.15 -2.19 6.83
C ALA A 269 18.85 -1.68 6.16
N PHE A 270 18.46 -2.31 5.04
CA PHE A 270 17.22 -1.99 4.34
C PHE A 270 15.99 -2.23 5.22
N PHE A 271 15.91 -3.37 5.89
CA PHE A 271 14.75 -3.70 6.72
C PHE A 271 14.65 -2.78 7.94
N ALA A 272 15.77 -2.39 8.55
CA ALA A 272 15.80 -1.43 9.64
C ALA A 272 15.30 -0.03 9.19
N LEU A 273 15.72 0.43 8.01
CA LEU A 273 15.27 1.70 7.43
C LEU A 273 13.77 1.67 7.11
N ASP A 274 13.28 0.61 6.47
CA ASP A 274 11.87 0.43 6.13
C ASP A 274 10.97 0.40 7.38
N TYR A 275 11.41 -0.32 8.43
CA TYR A 275 10.70 -0.38 9.71
C TYR A 275 10.67 0.99 10.42
N GLY A 276 11.79 1.73 10.38
CA GLY A 276 11.86 3.10 10.92
C GLY A 276 10.93 4.07 10.19
N LEU A 277 10.88 4.01 8.86
CA LEU A 277 9.98 4.82 8.05
C LEU A 277 8.51 4.47 8.28
N SER A 278 8.20 3.19 8.44
CA SER A 278 6.84 2.74 8.77
C SER A 278 6.32 3.39 10.06
N PHE A 279 7.16 3.48 11.10
CA PHE A 279 6.80 4.21 12.32
C PHE A 279 6.69 5.73 12.11
N ALA A 280 7.55 6.31 11.28
CA ALA A 280 7.46 7.73 10.95
C ALA A 280 6.14 8.05 10.23
N THR A 281 5.69 7.20 9.30
CA THR A 281 4.42 7.34 8.59
C THR A 281 3.23 7.24 9.53
N LEU A 282 3.24 6.30 10.49
CA LEU A 282 2.17 6.21 11.51
C LEU A 282 2.07 7.52 12.31
N ASN A 283 3.19 8.04 12.78
CA ASN A 283 3.22 9.33 13.48
C ASN A 283 2.71 10.47 12.58
N CYS A 284 3.13 10.52 11.33
CA CYS A 284 2.66 11.53 10.37
C CYS A 284 1.14 11.48 10.19
N TYR A 285 0.52 10.30 10.16
CA TYR A 285 -0.93 10.17 10.08
C TYR A 285 -1.62 10.81 11.29
N TYR A 286 -1.14 10.55 12.51
CA TYR A 286 -1.65 11.18 13.72
C TYR A 286 -1.43 12.70 13.73
N TYR A 287 -0.23 13.15 13.40
CA TYR A 287 0.14 14.57 13.42
C TYR A 287 -0.32 15.36 12.20
N THR A 288 -0.80 14.75 11.12
CA THR A 288 -1.33 15.48 9.95
C THR A 288 -2.85 15.50 9.99
N CYS A 289 -3.50 14.40 10.39
CA CYS A 289 -4.96 14.39 10.57
C CYS A 289 -5.40 15.20 11.80
N CYS A 290 -4.63 15.24 12.90
CA CYS A 290 -5.00 15.96 14.11
C CYS A 290 -4.98 17.50 13.97
N PRO A 291 -3.97 18.16 13.37
CA PRO A 291 -3.99 19.60 13.16
C PRO A 291 -4.76 20.05 11.92
N LEU A 292 -5.14 19.15 10.99
CA LEU A 292 -6.12 19.51 9.94
C LEU A 292 -7.48 19.83 10.58
N SER A 293 -7.85 19.12 11.66
CA SER A 293 -8.98 19.48 12.53
C SER A 293 -8.81 20.87 13.17
N TRP A 294 -7.63 21.17 13.71
CA TRP A 294 -7.37 22.46 14.38
C TRP A 294 -7.32 23.64 13.41
N LYS A 295 -6.69 23.50 12.24
CA LYS A 295 -6.62 24.56 11.22
C LYS A 295 -7.98 24.84 10.58
N VAL A 296 -8.80 23.81 10.35
CA VAL A 296 -10.17 23.98 9.84
C VAL A 296 -11.08 24.58 10.92
N SER A 297 -10.92 24.20 12.20
CA SER A 297 -11.61 24.87 13.32
C SER A 297 -11.18 26.33 13.49
N LEU A 298 -9.90 26.67 13.30
CA LEU A 298 -9.42 28.06 13.31
C LEU A 298 -9.92 28.87 12.11
N PHE A 299 -10.02 28.26 10.93
CA PHE A 299 -10.60 28.92 9.75
C PHE A 299 -12.10 29.17 9.94
N LEU A 300 -12.84 28.21 10.50
CA LEU A 300 -14.27 28.34 10.80
C LEU A 300 -14.54 29.37 11.92
N THR A 301 -13.73 29.43 12.98
CA THR A 301 -13.88 30.46 14.02
C THR A 301 -13.51 31.85 13.49
N SER A 302 -12.54 31.96 12.58
CA SER A 302 -12.20 33.21 11.91
C SER A 302 -13.34 33.71 11.01
N SER A 303 -13.98 32.82 10.24
CA SER A 303 -15.12 33.17 9.38
C SER A 303 -16.38 33.54 10.17
N ILE A 304 -16.63 32.91 11.32
CA ILE A 304 -17.74 33.26 12.22
C ILE A 304 -17.50 34.62 12.90
N LEU A 305 -16.26 34.92 13.31
CA LEU A 305 -15.89 36.23 13.89
C LEU A 305 -15.95 37.38 12.87
N LEU A 306 -15.67 37.11 11.59
CA LEU A 306 -15.81 38.09 10.51
C LEU A 306 -17.28 38.33 10.11
N SER A 307 -18.15 37.32 10.21
CA SER A 307 -19.58 37.48 9.94
C SER A 307 -20.31 38.28 11.05
N CYS A 308 -19.85 38.16 12.30
CA CYS A 308 -20.41 38.91 13.44
C CYS A 308 -20.07 40.42 13.47
N LYS A 309 -19.15 40.90 12.62
CA LYS A 309 -18.77 42.34 12.54
C LYS A 309 -19.56 43.12 11.48
N SER A 310 -20.49 42.49 10.77
CA SER A 310 -21.36 43.14 9.77
C SER A 310 -22.84 43.27 10.19
N SER A 311 -23.15 42.96 11.45
CA SER A 311 -24.51 43.11 12.02
C SER A 311 -24.54 43.88 13.34
N PHE A 312 -23.59 44.80 13.52
CA PHE A 312 -23.67 45.93 14.44
C PHE A 312 -23.20 47.19 13.73
#